data_AF-A0A835X1Y9-F1
#
_entry.id   AF-A0A835X1Y9-F1
#
_cell.length_a   1.000
_cell.length_b   1.000
_cell.length_c   1.000
_cell.angle_alpha   90.00
_cell.angle_beta   90.00
_cell.angle_gamma   90.00
#
_symmetry.space_group_name_H-M   'P 1'
#
loop_
_entity.id
_entity.type
_entity.pdbx_description
1 polymer ?
#
loop_
_entity_poly.entity_id
_entity_poly.type
_entity_poly.pdbx_seq_one_letter_code
_entity_poly.pdbx_strand_id
1 'polypeptide(L)'
;MLEVFQLQLPMGSEWIWILIAIGVLIFGAKKIPELARTLGKSKGEYEKGRIESEKDLKNFKENQDTQKTDTTKVDVSEQKTDKPS
;
A
#
# COMPACT_ATOMS: atom_id res chain seq x y z
N MET A 1 2.21 -6.99 61.66
CA MET A 1 1.17 -7.69 60.87
C MET A 1 0.22 -6.62 60.33
N LEU A 2 0.10 -6.48 59.01
CA LEU A 2 -0.73 -5.51 58.24
C LEU A 2 0.00 -4.35 57.52
N GLU A 3 1.28 -4.49 57.12
CA GLU A 3 1.92 -3.48 56.25
C GLU A 3 2.29 -3.96 54.84
N VAL A 4 2.04 -5.21 54.49
CA VAL A 4 2.49 -5.78 53.20
C VAL A 4 1.42 -5.80 52.09
N PHE A 5 0.32 -5.05 52.26
CA PHE A 5 -0.67 -4.82 51.21
C PHE A 5 -0.46 -3.46 50.52
N GLN A 6 0.77 -2.96 50.48
CA GLN A 6 1.13 -1.85 49.60
C GLN A 6 1.23 -2.40 48.17
N LEU A 7 0.05 -2.47 47.54
CA LEU A 7 -0.14 -2.23 46.12
C LEU A 7 0.90 -2.93 45.22
N GLN A 8 0.81 -4.26 45.12
CA GLN A 8 1.31 -4.96 43.95
C GLN A 8 0.41 -4.58 42.77
N LEU A 9 0.50 -3.31 42.34
CA LEU A 9 -0.01 -2.96 41.03
C LEU A 9 0.80 -3.76 40.03
N PRO A 10 0.12 -4.36 39.04
CA PRO A 10 0.83 -4.96 37.94
C PRO A 10 1.76 -3.92 37.32
N MET A 11 3.06 -4.20 37.36
CA MET A 11 4.12 -3.31 36.87
C MET A 11 4.11 -3.38 35.34
N GLY A 12 3.22 -2.59 34.74
CA GLY A 12 3.14 -2.29 33.30
C GLY A 12 2.68 -3.43 32.39
N SER A 13 3.26 -4.63 32.52
CA SER A 13 3.05 -5.73 31.58
C SER A 13 1.66 -6.36 31.69
N GLU A 14 1.11 -6.47 32.89
CA GLU A 14 -0.22 -7.05 33.08
C GLU A 14 -1.34 -6.07 32.72
N TRP A 15 -1.05 -4.76 32.61
CA TRP A 15 -2.00 -3.80 32.03
C TRP A 15 -2.31 -4.10 30.57
N ILE A 16 -1.34 -4.62 29.81
CA ILE A 16 -1.56 -5.09 28.44
C ILE A 16 -2.62 -6.21 28.42
N TRP A 17 -2.51 -7.16 29.34
CA TRP A 17 -3.44 -8.28 29.43
C TRP A 17 -4.83 -7.83 29.86
N ILE A 18 -4.92 -6.89 30.81
CA ILE A 18 -6.19 -6.29 31.23
C ILE A 18 -6.86 -5.56 30.07
N LEU A 19 -6.11 -4.77 29.30
CA LEU A 19 -6.64 -4.05 28.14
C LEU A 19 -7.15 -5.02 27.07
N ILE A 20 -6.40 -6.09 26.79
CA ILE A 20 -6.84 -7.14 25.85
C ILE A 20 -8.10 -7.82 26.37
N ALA A 21 -8.16 -8.16 27.66
CA ALA A 21 -9.33 -8.80 28.26
C ALA A 21 -10.59 -7.93 28.16
N ILE A 22 -10.47 -6.63 28.46
CA ILE A 22 -11.57 -5.66 28.31
C ILE A 22 -11.97 -5.53 26.83
N GLY A 23 -11.00 -5.41 25.92
CA GLY A 23 -11.25 -5.36 24.49
C GLY A 23 -11.98 -6.61 23.98
N VAL A 24 -11.57 -7.80 24.43
CA VAL A 24 -12.22 -9.07 24.11
C VAL A 24 -13.60 -9.18 24.74
N LEU A 25 -13.87 -8.57 25.90
CA LEU A 25 -15.20 -8.57 26.52
C LEU A 25 -16.20 -7.69 25.74
N ILE A 26 -15.75 -6.52 25.28
CA ILE A 26 -16.57 -5.58 24.52
C ILE A 26 -16.81 -6.08 23.09
N PHE A 27 -15.73 -6.49 22.40
CA PHE A 27 -15.79 -6.89 21.01
C PHE A 27 -16.11 -8.38 20.83
N GLY A 28 -15.85 -9.22 21.82
CA GLY A 28 -15.96 -10.67 21.74
C GLY A 28 -14.70 -11.32 21.14
N ALA A 29 -14.31 -12.49 21.68
CA ALA A 29 -13.12 -13.23 21.24
C ALA A 29 -13.15 -13.64 19.76
N LYS A 30 -14.35 -13.73 19.16
CA LYS A 30 -14.53 -14.06 17.74
C LYS A 30 -14.32 -12.87 16.80
N LYS A 31 -14.46 -11.62 17.25
CA LYS A 31 -14.40 -10.45 16.37
C LYS A 31 -12.98 -10.01 16.02
N ILE A 32 -12.04 -10.11 16.96
CA ILE A 32 -10.62 -9.82 16.70
C ILE A 32 -10.06 -10.67 15.52
N PRO A 33 -10.20 -12.01 15.50
CA PRO A 33 -9.70 -12.83 14.40
C PRO A 33 -10.51 -12.66 13.10
N GLU A 34 -11.81 -12.37 13.20
CA GLU A 34 -12.68 -12.10 12.05
C GLU A 34 -12.26 -10.80 11.33
N LEU A 35 -12.04 -9.72 12.09
CA LEU A 35 -11.52 -8.45 11.59
C LEU A 35 -10.13 -8.60 11.00
N ALA A 36 -9.21 -9.31 11.67
CA ALA A 36 -7.88 -9.57 11.13
C ALA A 36 -7.93 -10.32 9.80
N ARG A 37 -8.84 -11.30 9.66
CA ARG A 37 -9.04 -12.03 8.39
C ARG A 37 -9.58 -11.15 7.29
N THR A 38 -10.61 -10.34 7.54
CA THR A 38 -11.21 -9.47 6.52
C THR A 38 -10.25 -8.36 6.11
N LEU A 39 -9.63 -7.68 7.09
CA LEU A 39 -8.62 -6.65 6.85
C LEU A 39 -7.39 -7.22 6.11
N GLY A 40 -6.93 -8.42 6.49
CA GLY A 40 -5.82 -9.10 5.83
C GLY A 40 -6.12 -9.45 4.37
N LYS A 41 -7.34 -9.92 4.07
CA LYS A 41 -7.80 -10.17 2.70
C LYS A 41 -7.84 -8.88 1.88
N SER A 42 -8.52 -7.85 2.39
CA SER A 42 -8.63 -6.55 1.70
C SER A 42 -7.26 -5.91 1.45
N LYS A 43 -6.36 -5.93 2.44
CA LYS A 43 -4.99 -5.42 2.27
C LYS A 43 -4.19 -6.26 1.27
N GLY A 44 -4.39 -7.58 1.25
CA GLY A 44 -3.72 -8.48 0.30
C GLY A 44 -4.17 -8.28 -1.15
N GLU A 45 -5.47 -8.13 -1.39
CA GLU A 45 -6.01 -7.84 -2.72
C GLU A 45 -5.61 -6.43 -3.19
N TYR A 46 -5.59 -5.45 -2.28
CA TYR A 46 -5.11 -4.10 -2.58
C TYR A 46 -3.64 -4.09 -3.00
N GLU A 47 -2.76 -4.81 -2.29
CA GLU A 47 -1.34 -4.86 -2.64
C GLU A 47 -1.11 -5.54 -3.99
N LYS A 48 -1.87 -6.61 -4.30
CA LYS A 48 -1.82 -7.24 -5.62
C LYS A 48 -2.23 -6.28 -6.73
N GLY A 49 -3.36 -5.59 -6.55
CA GLY A 49 -3.84 -4.59 -7.50
C GLY A 49 -2.87 -3.42 -7.67
N ARG A 50 -2.21 -2.98 -6.59
CA ARG A 50 -1.16 -1.95 -6.63
C ARG A 50 0.03 -2.40 -7.48
N ILE A 51 0.53 -3.61 -7.26
CA ILE A 51 1.67 -4.17 -8.00
C ILE A 51 1.34 -4.36 -9.49
N GLU A 52 0.13 -4.84 -9.80
CA GLU A 52 -0.33 -5.02 -11.17
C GLU A 52 -0.50 -3.66 -11.87
N SER A 53 -1.09 -2.68 -11.18
CA SER A 53 -1.21 -1.30 -11.67
C SER A 53 0.16 -0.67 -11.96
N GLU A 54 1.16 -0.86 -11.10
CA GLU A 54 2.52 -0.38 -11.33
C GLU A 54 3.18 -1.03 -12.55
N LYS A 55 2.99 -2.35 -12.73
CA LYS A 55 3.49 -3.07 -13.90
C LYS A 55 2.82 -2.59 -15.18
N ASP A 56 1.50 -2.44 -15.18
CA ASP A 56 0.75 -1.94 -16.33
C ASP A 56 1.16 -0.51 -16.69
N LEU A 57 1.37 0.35 -15.70
CA LEU A 57 1.87 1.71 -15.93
C LEU A 57 3.27 1.71 -16.53
N LYS A 58 4.16 0.83 -16.05
CA LYS A 58 5.52 0.68 -16.60
C LYS A 58 5.47 0.16 -18.04
N ASN A 59 4.67 -0.87 -18.31
CA ASN A 59 4.49 -1.43 -19.65
C ASN A 59 3.88 -0.39 -20.60
N PHE A 60 2.90 0.40 -20.16
CA PHE A 60 2.32 1.46 -20.98
C PHE A 60 3.34 2.55 -21.31
N LYS A 61 4.18 2.94 -20.36
CA LYS A 61 5.27 3.91 -20.58
C LYS A 61 6.32 3.38 -21.56
N GLU A 62 6.66 2.10 -21.46
CA GLU A 62 7.65 1.43 -22.31
C GLU A 62 7.13 1.25 -23.76
N ASN A 63 5.84 0.98 -23.94
CA ASN A 63 5.19 0.86 -25.26
C ASN A 63 4.87 2.22 -25.93
N GLN A 64 4.78 3.31 -25.15
CA GLN A 64 4.58 4.67 -25.68
C GLN A 64 5.88 5.31 -26.20
N ASP A 65 7.04 4.87 -25.72
CA ASP A 65 8.35 5.30 -26.24
C ASP A 65 8.68 4.63 -27.59
N THR A 66 8.15 3.42 -27.84
CA THR A 66 8.38 2.65 -29.07
C THR A 66 7.43 3.01 -30.23
N GLN A 67 6.33 3.75 -30.00
CA GLN A 67 5.42 4.20 -31.07
C GLN A 67 5.68 5.64 -31.59
N LYS A 68 6.68 6.36 -31.09
CA LYS A 68 7.07 7.68 -31.64
C LYS A 68 8.07 7.63 -32.81
N THR A 69 8.46 6.44 -33.27
CA THR A 69 9.52 6.27 -34.29
C THR A 69 9.08 5.65 -35.63
N ASP A 70 7.79 5.65 -36.00
CA ASP A 70 7.37 5.10 -37.31
C ASP A 70 6.25 5.86 -38.05
N THR A 71 6.15 7.20 -37.94
CA THR A 71 5.25 7.97 -38.85
C THR A 71 5.82 9.32 -39.33
N THR A 72 7.13 9.51 -39.29
CA THR A 72 7.75 10.72 -39.88
C THR A 72 8.88 10.37 -40.84
N LYS A 73 8.59 9.55 -41.87
CA LYS A 73 9.43 9.38 -43.06
C LYS A 73 8.59 9.10 -44.30
N VAL A 74 7.58 9.91 -44.59
CA VAL A 74 7.07 10.03 -45.97
C VAL A 74 6.72 11.49 -46.20
N ASP A 75 7.41 12.09 -47.18
CA ASP A 75 7.26 13.46 -47.71
C ASP A 75 7.66 14.58 -46.71
N VAL A 76 8.74 15.34 -46.90
CA VAL A 76 9.00 16.25 -48.01
C VAL A 76 10.50 16.43 -48.21
N SER A 77 11.01 15.97 -49.34
CA SER A 77 12.19 16.54 -49.99
C SER A 77 11.71 17.63 -50.94
N GLU A 78 11.82 18.90 -50.56
CA GLU A 78 12.11 20.04 -51.46
C GLU A 78 12.15 21.36 -50.65
N GLN A 79 13.34 21.85 -50.28
CA GLN A 79 13.70 23.27 -50.45
C GLN A 79 15.18 23.49 -50.13
N LYS A 80 15.96 23.31 -51.19
CA LYS A 80 17.14 24.13 -51.44
C LYS A 80 16.68 25.58 -51.54
N THR A 81 17.35 26.49 -50.82
CA THR A 81 17.99 27.74 -51.31
C THR A 81 18.00 28.84 -50.24
N ASP A 82 19.23 29.21 -49.88
CA ASP A 82 19.73 30.59 -49.78
C ASP A 82 19.30 31.51 -48.61
N LYS A 83 20.29 31.70 -47.74
CA LYS A 83 20.67 32.96 -47.05
C LYS A 83 20.36 34.18 -47.94
N PRO A 84 19.71 35.25 -47.46
CA PRO A 84 20.42 36.38 -46.77
C PRO A 84 19.50 37.08 -45.74
N SER A 85 19.90 38.05 -44.91
CA SER A 85 21.13 38.79 -44.65
C SER A 85 21.02 39.32 -43.22
#